data_AF-A0A971LZL5-F1
#
_entry.id   AF-A0A971LZL5-F1
#
_cell.length_a   1.000
_cell.length_b   1.000
_cell.length_c   1.000
_cell.angle_alpha   90.00
_cell.angle_beta   90.00
_cell.angle_gamma   90.00
#
_symmetry.space_group_name_H-M   'P 1'
#
loop_
_entity.id
_entity.type
_entity.pdbx_description
1 polymer ?
#
loop_
_entity_poly.entity_id
_entity_poly.type
_entity_poly.pdbx_seq_one_letter_code
_entity_poly.pdbx_strand_id
1 'polypeptide(L)'
;MLVKNIDKKEVLQKANVPEHSVPFMESMSGGKAFLIDSYLFYHTDNLLMAVGYPLSGTYQSDAFYKALTKALDYTSASDCFAISPFLPRQLRPHQKELCQYFTLPANHQIPSRLERLAERAASTLKVEENTEFTLAHRHLWAEFVGRTPLAANVRRLYERTEKVMTHGSNLILLNAWDEKGNLAASLLLDLNPHKFLSYILGAHSRVHYTP
;
A
#
# COMPACT_ATOMS: atom_id res chain seq x y z
N MET A 1 -30.72 -3.73 -3.59
CA MET A 1 -29.28 -4.07 -3.71
C MET A 1 -28.63 -3.78 -2.37
N LEU A 2 -28.01 -4.76 -1.71
CA LEU A 2 -27.43 -4.57 -0.38
C LEU A 2 -25.98 -4.06 -0.49
N VAL A 3 -25.82 -2.75 -0.70
CA VAL A 3 -24.56 -2.09 -0.39
C VAL A 3 -24.43 -2.08 1.12
N LYS A 4 -23.45 -2.81 1.65
CA LYS A 4 -23.24 -2.89 3.10
C LYS A 4 -22.24 -1.83 3.51
N ASN A 5 -22.56 -1.10 4.58
CA ASN A 5 -21.53 -0.46 5.38
C ASN A 5 -20.54 -1.54 5.82
N ILE A 6 -19.26 -1.30 5.57
CA ILE A 6 -18.23 -2.32 5.78
C ILE A 6 -17.86 -2.40 7.26
N ASP A 7 -17.76 -3.63 7.77
CA ASP A 7 -16.98 -3.86 8.98
C ASP A 7 -15.51 -3.91 8.58
N LYS A 8 -14.78 -2.81 8.84
CA LYS A 8 -13.35 -2.72 8.50
C LYS A 8 -12.54 -3.83 9.16
N LYS A 9 -12.89 -4.27 10.37
CA LYS A 9 -12.18 -5.34 11.08
C LYS A 9 -12.35 -6.68 10.36
N GLU A 10 -13.55 -6.97 9.88
CA GLU A 10 -13.81 -8.18 9.09
C GLU A 10 -13.02 -8.16 7.76
N VAL A 11 -12.97 -7.01 7.09
CA VAL A 11 -12.19 -6.85 5.86
C VAL A 11 -10.69 -7.09 6.12
N LEU A 12 -10.13 -6.50 7.18
CA LEU A 12 -8.71 -6.65 7.53
C LEU A 12 -8.34 -8.08 7.96
N GLN A 13 -9.25 -8.83 8.57
CA GLN A 13 -9.08 -10.27 8.84
C GLN A 13 -9.03 -11.11 7.56
N LYS A 14 -9.77 -10.68 6.53
CA LYS A 14 -9.89 -11.37 5.25
C LYS A 14 -8.96 -10.83 4.17
N ALA A 15 -8.14 -9.83 4.49
CA ALA A 15 -7.22 -9.19 3.56
C ALA A 15 -6.26 -10.23 2.92
N ASN A 16 -6.02 -10.08 1.62
CA ASN A 16 -5.14 -10.95 0.82
C ASN A 16 -4.16 -10.15 -0.05
N VAL A 17 -4.42 -8.86 -0.26
CA VAL A 17 -3.56 -7.91 -1.00
C VAL A 17 -3.51 -6.58 -0.25
N PRO A 18 -2.44 -5.77 -0.42
CA PRO A 18 -2.30 -4.46 0.24
C PRO A 18 -3.51 -3.54 0.06
N GLU A 19 -4.17 -3.59 -1.10
CA GLU A 19 -5.36 -2.79 -1.41
C GLU A 19 -6.60 -3.19 -0.60
N HIS A 20 -6.55 -4.24 0.23
CA HIS A 20 -7.57 -4.53 1.25
C HIS A 20 -7.36 -3.75 2.55
N SER A 21 -6.26 -3.00 2.69
CA SER A 21 -6.04 -2.13 3.83
C SER A 21 -6.95 -0.90 3.75
N VAL A 22 -8.18 -1.05 4.25
CA VAL A 22 -9.21 0.01 4.18
C VAL A 22 -8.72 1.33 4.78
N PRO A 23 -8.16 1.38 6.01
CA PRO A 23 -7.73 2.65 6.60
C PRO A 23 -6.66 3.36 5.76
N PHE A 24 -5.70 2.60 5.23
CA PHE A 24 -4.66 3.14 4.35
C PHE A 24 -5.25 3.64 3.03
N MET A 25 -6.03 2.81 2.35
CA MET A 25 -6.56 3.11 1.02
C MET A 25 -7.58 4.27 1.04
N GLU A 26 -8.43 4.38 2.06
CA GLU A 26 -9.33 5.54 2.21
C GLU A 26 -8.53 6.82 2.46
N SER A 27 -7.53 6.78 3.33
CA SER A 27 -6.65 7.92 3.61
C SER A 27 -5.84 8.36 2.38
N MET A 28 -5.35 7.38 1.61
CA MET A 28 -4.47 7.60 0.47
C MET A 28 -5.25 8.04 -0.77
N SER A 29 -6.42 7.46 -1.05
CA SER A 29 -7.24 7.82 -2.21
C SER A 29 -8.16 9.02 -1.93
N GLY A 30 -8.62 9.18 -0.69
CA GLY A 30 -9.73 10.06 -0.32
C GLY A 30 -11.12 9.45 -0.60
N GLY A 31 -11.17 8.23 -1.16
CA GLY A 31 -12.40 7.53 -1.46
C GLY A 31 -13.01 6.84 -0.24
N LYS A 32 -14.29 6.50 -0.34
CA LYS A 32 -15.02 5.70 0.65
C LYS A 32 -15.11 4.25 0.21
N ALA A 33 -14.79 3.36 1.14
CA ALA A 33 -14.79 1.93 0.88
C ALA A 33 -16.20 1.33 1.03
N PHE A 34 -16.58 0.43 0.14
CA PHE A 34 -17.81 -0.33 0.20
C PHE A 34 -17.65 -1.73 -0.39
N LEU A 35 -18.57 -2.64 -0.06
CA LEU A 35 -18.57 -4.02 -0.52
C LEU A 35 -19.76 -4.31 -1.43
N ILE A 36 -19.49 -5.03 -2.51
CA ILE A 36 -20.50 -5.73 -3.31
C ILE A 36 -20.05 -7.17 -3.47
N ASP A 37 -20.94 -8.10 -3.09
CA ASP A 37 -20.64 -9.52 -3.04
C ASP A 37 -19.38 -9.79 -2.19
N SER A 38 -18.29 -10.32 -2.78
CA SER A 38 -17.03 -10.60 -2.07
C SER A 38 -15.89 -9.63 -2.42
N TYR A 39 -16.19 -8.53 -3.12
CA TYR A 39 -15.18 -7.61 -3.67
C TYR A 39 -15.25 -6.23 -3.02
N LEU A 40 -14.09 -5.63 -2.83
CA LEU A 40 -13.91 -4.33 -2.21
C LEU A 40 -13.77 -3.24 -3.28
N PHE A 41 -14.44 -2.12 -3.04
CA PHE A 41 -14.45 -0.97 -3.92
C PHE A 41 -14.17 0.30 -3.13
N TYR A 42 -13.54 1.27 -3.76
CA TYR A 42 -13.34 2.62 -3.24
C TYR A 42 -13.89 3.62 -4.24
N HIS A 43 -14.76 4.51 -3.79
CA HIS A 43 -15.36 5.54 -4.63
C HIS A 43 -15.00 6.94 -4.14
N THR A 44 -14.48 7.77 -5.04
CA THR A 44 -14.43 9.24 -4.88
C THR A 44 -15.57 9.87 -5.69
N ASP A 45 -15.58 11.18 -5.96
CA ASP A 45 -16.69 11.80 -6.70
C ASP A 45 -16.93 11.19 -8.09
N ASN A 46 -15.86 10.90 -8.84
CA ASN A 46 -15.94 10.46 -10.24
C ASN A 46 -15.20 9.15 -10.55
N LEU A 47 -14.40 8.64 -9.61
CA LEU A 47 -13.52 7.48 -9.83
C LEU A 47 -13.92 6.32 -8.94
N LEU A 48 -14.11 5.16 -9.56
CA LEU A 48 -14.27 3.88 -8.87
C LEU A 48 -12.98 3.06 -8.97
N MET A 49 -12.35 2.77 -7.84
CA MET A 49 -11.31 1.76 -7.74
C MET A 49 -11.92 0.42 -7.32
N ALA A 50 -11.67 -0.64 -8.08
CA ALA A 50 -12.16 -1.98 -7.84
C ALA A 50 -11.03 -2.95 -7.50
N VAL A 51 -11.15 -3.65 -6.38
CA VAL A 51 -10.22 -4.70 -5.95
C VAL A 51 -10.84 -6.06 -6.26
N GLY A 52 -10.40 -6.65 -7.37
CA GLY A 52 -10.85 -7.95 -7.87
C GLY A 52 -10.23 -9.16 -7.18
N TYR A 53 -9.53 -8.96 -6.07
CA TYR A 53 -9.15 -10.04 -5.16
C TYR A 53 -10.30 -10.26 -4.17
N PRO A 54 -10.98 -11.42 -4.17
CA PRO A 54 -12.11 -11.60 -3.27
C PRO A 54 -11.64 -11.70 -1.81
N LEU A 55 -12.44 -11.17 -0.89
CA LEU A 55 -12.25 -11.35 0.56
C LEU A 55 -12.65 -12.77 1.02
N SER A 56 -13.42 -13.50 0.23
CA SER A 56 -13.86 -14.85 0.54
C SER A 56 -14.02 -15.67 -0.73
N GLY A 57 -13.62 -16.95 -0.66
CA GLY A 57 -13.68 -17.86 -1.81
C GLY A 57 -12.56 -17.62 -2.83
N THR A 58 -12.68 -18.28 -3.97
CA THR A 58 -11.71 -18.20 -5.07
C THR A 58 -12.12 -17.14 -6.09
N TYR A 59 -11.16 -16.47 -6.73
CA TYR A 59 -11.44 -15.52 -7.81
C TYR A 59 -12.21 -16.18 -8.96
N GLN A 60 -13.27 -15.49 -9.43
CA GLN A 60 -14.07 -15.90 -10.57
C GLN A 60 -14.34 -14.67 -11.45
N SER A 61 -13.81 -14.68 -12.68
CA SER A 61 -13.87 -13.54 -13.62
C SER A 61 -15.27 -12.99 -13.82
N ASP A 62 -16.25 -13.87 -14.07
CA ASP A 62 -17.63 -13.44 -14.32
C ASP A 62 -18.32 -12.91 -13.05
N ALA A 63 -17.97 -13.43 -11.87
CA ALA A 63 -18.49 -12.95 -10.60
C ALA A 63 -17.93 -11.55 -10.29
N PHE A 64 -16.63 -11.34 -10.52
CA PHE A 64 -16.01 -10.02 -10.37
C PHE A 64 -16.61 -9.00 -11.34
N TYR A 65 -16.75 -9.36 -12.62
CA TYR A 65 -17.36 -8.47 -13.61
C TYR A 65 -18.79 -8.07 -13.23
N LYS A 66 -19.62 -9.03 -12.78
CA LYS A 66 -20.97 -8.74 -12.29
C LYS A 66 -20.96 -7.80 -11.08
N ALA A 67 -20.06 -8.00 -10.13
CA ALA A 67 -19.93 -7.13 -8.97
C ALA A 67 -19.48 -5.72 -9.36
N LEU A 68 -18.56 -5.61 -10.32
CA LEU A 68 -18.09 -4.34 -10.86
C LEU A 68 -19.20 -3.58 -11.60
N THR A 69 -19.99 -4.25 -12.45
CA THR A 69 -21.12 -3.59 -13.13
C THR A 69 -22.12 -3.04 -12.12
N LYS A 70 -22.47 -3.83 -11.10
CA LYS A 70 -23.30 -3.35 -9.98
C LYS A 70 -22.67 -2.13 -9.29
N ALA A 71 -21.36 -2.14 -9.06
CA ALA A 71 -20.65 -1.04 -8.43
C ALA A 71 -20.73 0.25 -9.28
N LEU A 72 -20.51 0.13 -10.59
CA LEU A 72 -20.63 1.25 -11.53
C LEU A 72 -22.06 1.80 -11.57
N ASP A 73 -23.07 0.93 -11.60
CA ASP A 73 -24.48 1.34 -11.57
C ASP A 73 -24.82 2.08 -10.26
N TYR A 74 -24.28 1.61 -9.13
CA TYR A 74 -24.50 2.22 -7.82
C TYR A 74 -23.83 3.58 -7.67
N THR A 75 -22.59 3.73 -8.16
CA THR A 75 -21.82 4.95 -7.94
C THR A 75 -21.96 5.97 -9.07
N SER A 76 -22.41 5.55 -10.26
CA SER A 76 -22.42 6.37 -11.48
C SER A 76 -21.05 6.99 -11.80
N ALA A 77 -19.96 6.31 -11.41
CA ALA A 77 -18.60 6.80 -11.64
C ALA A 77 -18.29 6.87 -13.14
N SER A 78 -17.68 7.98 -13.58
CA SER A 78 -17.27 8.16 -14.98
C SER A 78 -16.00 7.39 -15.32
N ASP A 79 -15.13 7.20 -14.33
CA ASP A 79 -13.86 6.50 -14.49
C ASP A 79 -13.77 5.29 -13.58
N CYS A 80 -13.12 4.25 -14.08
CA CYS A 80 -12.87 3.04 -13.30
C CYS A 80 -11.43 2.56 -13.45
N PHE A 81 -10.84 2.20 -12.31
CA PHE A 81 -9.56 1.51 -12.23
C PHE A 81 -9.77 0.19 -11.50
N ALA A 82 -9.34 -0.92 -12.10
CA ALA A 82 -9.50 -2.25 -11.54
C ALA A 82 -8.14 -2.95 -11.41
N ILE A 83 -7.89 -3.53 -10.24
CA ILE A 83 -6.77 -4.45 -10.00
C ILE A 83 -7.38 -5.81 -9.72
N SER A 84 -6.96 -6.86 -10.43
CA SER A 84 -7.48 -8.22 -10.25
C SER A 84 -6.45 -9.26 -10.67
N PRO A 85 -6.56 -10.53 -10.23
CA PRO A 85 -5.69 -11.61 -10.70
C PRO A 85 -5.67 -11.73 -12.23
N PHE A 86 -6.85 -11.62 -12.86
CA PHE A 86 -7.00 -11.62 -14.31
C PHE A 86 -8.15 -10.69 -14.68
N LEU A 87 -7.96 -9.77 -15.62
CA LEU A 87 -9.06 -8.90 -16.04
C LEU A 87 -10.18 -9.72 -16.72
N PRO A 88 -11.45 -9.43 -16.38
CA PRO A 88 -12.60 -9.99 -17.09
C PRO A 88 -12.49 -9.78 -18.60
N ARG A 89 -13.02 -10.72 -19.40
CA ARG A 89 -12.90 -10.71 -20.86
C ARG A 89 -13.28 -9.37 -21.48
N GLN A 90 -14.33 -8.74 -20.96
CA GLN A 90 -14.86 -7.44 -21.37
C GLN A 90 -13.87 -6.28 -21.13
N LEU A 91 -12.98 -6.43 -20.14
CA LEU A 91 -12.02 -5.40 -19.74
C LEU A 91 -10.60 -5.64 -20.26
N ARG A 92 -10.30 -6.80 -20.83
CA ARG A 92 -8.96 -7.12 -21.37
C ARG A 92 -8.43 -6.08 -22.37
N PRO A 93 -9.24 -5.49 -23.27
CA PRO A 93 -8.75 -4.44 -24.16
C PRO A 93 -8.25 -3.17 -23.44
N HIS A 94 -8.64 -2.98 -22.18
CA HIS A 94 -8.25 -1.82 -21.35
C HIS A 94 -7.10 -2.13 -20.39
N GLN A 95 -6.47 -3.31 -20.50
CA GLN A 95 -5.32 -3.67 -19.68
C GLN A 95 -4.15 -2.72 -19.96
N LYS A 96 -3.67 -2.03 -18.92
CA LYS A 96 -2.52 -1.11 -19.02
C LYS A 96 -1.23 -1.76 -18.55
N GLU A 97 -1.29 -2.47 -17.42
CA GLU A 97 -0.10 -2.93 -16.70
C GLU A 97 -0.32 -4.32 -16.08
N LEU A 98 0.77 -5.02 -15.83
CA LEU A 98 0.82 -6.25 -15.05
C LEU A 98 1.60 -5.99 -13.76
N CYS A 99 0.94 -6.15 -12.62
CA CYS A 99 1.57 -6.01 -11.32
C CYS A 99 2.05 -7.37 -10.81
N GLN A 100 3.13 -7.35 -10.02
CA GLN A 100 3.62 -8.52 -9.31
C GLN A 100 3.59 -8.24 -7.82
N TYR A 101 3.06 -9.20 -7.05
CA TYR A 101 3.11 -9.18 -5.60
C TYR A 101 4.19 -10.14 -5.14
N PHE A 102 5.17 -9.63 -4.40
CA PHE A 102 6.20 -10.44 -3.76
C PHE A 102 5.80 -10.70 -2.31
N THR A 103 5.88 -11.96 -1.89
CA THR A 103 5.64 -12.36 -0.51
C THR A 103 6.94 -12.92 0.08
N LEU A 104 7.26 -12.48 1.30
CA LEU A 104 8.42 -12.98 2.04
C LEU A 104 7.90 -13.60 3.35
N PRO A 105 8.04 -14.92 3.55
CA PRO A 105 7.71 -15.53 4.83
C PRO A 105 8.56 -14.95 5.96
N ALA A 106 7.96 -14.68 7.12
CA ALA A 106 8.68 -14.12 8.27
C ALA A 106 9.80 -15.04 8.80
N ASN A 107 9.67 -16.35 8.57
CA ASN A 107 10.66 -17.36 8.91
C ASN A 107 11.63 -17.69 7.76
N HIS A 108 11.65 -16.89 6.70
CA HIS A 108 12.57 -17.10 5.60
C HIS A 108 14.01 -16.93 6.08
N GLN A 109 14.88 -17.88 5.73
CA GLN A 109 16.30 -17.79 6.08
C GLN A 109 16.94 -16.62 5.35
N ILE A 110 17.60 -15.74 6.11
CA ILE A 110 18.29 -14.59 5.54
C ILE A 110 19.54 -15.11 4.80
N PRO A 111 19.74 -14.78 3.52
CA PRO A 111 20.96 -15.13 2.81
C PRO A 111 22.18 -14.55 3.53
N SER A 112 23.24 -15.35 3.76
CA SER A 112 24.40 -14.95 4.58
C SER A 112 25.09 -13.66 4.11
N ARG A 113 25.00 -13.34 2.81
CA ARG A 113 25.48 -12.07 2.28
C ARG A 113 24.70 -10.88 2.85
N LEU A 114 23.37 -10.98 2.92
CA LEU A 114 22.50 -9.93 3.45
C LEU A 114 22.61 -9.84 4.96
N GLU A 115 22.75 -10.98 5.65
CA GLU A 115 22.99 -11.03 7.09
C GLU A 115 24.26 -10.26 7.47
N ARG A 116 25.39 -10.53 6.81
CA ARG A 116 26.64 -9.78 7.04
C ARG A 116 26.51 -8.28 6.75
N LEU A 117 25.72 -7.88 5.75
CA LEU A 117 25.47 -6.47 5.47
C LEU A 117 24.62 -5.83 6.59
N ALA A 118 23.60 -6.53 7.06
CA ALA A 118 22.75 -6.08 8.16
C ALA A 118 23.55 -5.96 9.47
N GLU A 119 24.42 -6.91 9.79
CA GLU A 119 25.31 -6.85 10.96
C GLU A 119 26.25 -5.64 10.90
N ARG A 120 26.85 -5.39 9.74
CA ARG A 120 27.70 -4.20 9.53
C ARG A 120 26.90 -2.92 9.72
N ALA A 121 25.74 -2.82 9.10
CA ALA A 121 24.87 -1.66 9.23
C ALA A 121 24.44 -1.44 10.69
N ALA A 122 24.10 -2.51 11.42
CA ALA A 122 23.69 -2.48 12.82
C ALA A 122 24.80 -1.98 13.77
N SER A 123 26.07 -2.06 13.37
CA SER A 123 27.17 -1.49 14.16
C SER A 123 27.23 0.05 14.13
N THR A 124 26.61 0.68 13.14
CA THR A 124 26.68 2.14 12.89
C THR A 124 25.31 2.82 12.84
N LEU A 125 24.22 2.05 12.83
CA LEU A 125 22.86 2.55 12.70
C LEU A 125 22.02 2.14 13.90
N LYS A 126 21.24 3.09 14.41
CA LYS A 126 20.14 2.82 15.33
C LYS A 126 18.85 2.63 14.51
N VAL A 127 18.25 1.45 14.60
CA VAL A 127 16.93 1.19 14.03
C VAL A 127 15.83 1.48 15.04
N GLU A 128 14.76 2.14 14.63
CA GLU A 128 13.59 2.36 15.47
C GLU A 128 12.29 2.29 14.66
N GLU A 129 11.22 1.89 15.35
CA GLU A 129 9.85 2.01 14.86
C GLU A 129 9.24 3.31 15.37
N ASN A 130 8.55 4.05 14.51
CA ASN A 130 7.87 5.28 14.88
C ASN A 130 6.55 5.43 14.14
N THR A 131 5.58 6.12 14.74
CA THR A 131 4.28 6.46 14.14
C THR A 131 4.19 7.93 13.74
N GLU A 132 5.20 8.74 14.05
CA GLU A 132 5.21 10.18 13.77
C GLU A 132 6.04 10.54 12.54
N PHE A 133 5.42 11.25 11.60
CA PHE A 133 6.11 11.80 10.43
C PHE A 133 6.74 13.17 10.78
N THR A 134 8.03 13.14 11.10
CA THR A 134 8.82 14.34 11.47
C THR A 134 9.47 15.06 10.29
N LEU A 135 10.09 16.21 10.56
CA LEU A 135 10.86 17.00 9.57
C LEU A 135 12.01 16.20 8.91
N ALA A 136 12.65 15.28 9.65
CA ALA A 136 13.70 14.43 9.09
C ALA A 136 13.18 13.55 7.94
N HIS A 137 11.98 12.98 8.09
CA HIS A 137 11.33 12.20 7.04
C HIS A 137 10.97 13.08 5.83
N ARG A 138 10.49 14.31 6.06
CA ARG A 138 10.18 15.27 5.00
C ARG A 138 11.43 15.59 4.16
N HIS A 139 12.57 15.82 4.81
CA HIS A 139 13.84 16.07 4.11
C HIS A 139 14.30 14.83 3.33
N LEU A 140 14.26 13.64 3.94
CA LEU A 140 14.62 12.40 3.28
C LEU A 140 13.74 12.10 2.04
N TRP A 141 12.42 12.28 2.17
CA TRP A 141 11.48 12.11 1.05
C TRP A 141 11.76 13.12 -0.07
N ALA A 142 11.96 14.39 0.27
CA ALA A 142 12.27 15.43 -0.71
C ALA A 142 13.59 15.14 -1.44
N GLU A 143 14.63 14.71 -0.72
CA GLU A 143 15.91 14.29 -1.29
C GLU A 143 15.70 13.15 -2.29
N PHE A 144 15.01 12.08 -1.86
CA PHE A 144 14.80 10.89 -2.66
C PHE A 144 13.94 11.15 -3.91
N VAL A 145 12.83 11.86 -3.75
CA VAL A 145 11.89 12.21 -4.83
C VAL A 145 12.52 13.22 -5.80
N GLY A 146 13.39 14.10 -5.32
CA GLY A 146 14.12 15.06 -6.14
C GLY A 146 15.13 14.40 -7.07
N ARG A 147 15.75 13.28 -6.65
CA ARG A 147 16.80 12.60 -7.41
C ARG A 147 16.36 11.34 -8.17
N THR A 148 15.21 10.75 -7.82
CA THR A 148 14.75 9.48 -8.39
C THR A 148 13.62 9.73 -9.38
N PRO A 149 13.70 9.24 -10.63
CA PRO A 149 12.60 9.34 -11.58
C PRO A 149 11.48 8.39 -11.13
N LEU A 150 10.41 8.96 -10.56
CA LEU A 150 9.25 8.24 -10.07
C LEU A 150 8.04 8.50 -10.98
N ALA A 151 7.27 7.46 -11.26
CA ALA A 151 5.96 7.60 -11.90
C ALA A 151 5.04 8.47 -11.01
N ALA A 152 4.10 9.20 -11.64
CA ALA A 152 3.27 10.18 -10.95
C ALA A 152 2.44 9.58 -9.80
N ASN A 153 1.94 8.34 -9.97
CA ASN A 153 1.25 7.60 -8.93
C ASN A 153 2.14 7.30 -7.72
N VAL A 154 3.40 6.92 -7.94
CA VAL A 154 4.36 6.64 -6.86
C VAL A 154 4.78 7.93 -6.16
N ARG A 155 5.05 9.00 -6.91
CA ARG A 155 5.37 10.32 -6.33
C ARG A 155 4.27 10.81 -5.39
N ARG A 156 3.00 10.63 -5.76
CA ARG A 156 1.85 10.98 -4.91
C ARG A 156 1.84 10.25 -3.56
N LEU A 157 2.36 9.02 -3.48
CA LEU A 157 2.46 8.29 -2.20
C LEU A 157 3.40 9.02 -1.21
N TYR A 158 4.55 9.50 -1.70
CA TYR A 158 5.48 10.31 -0.88
C TYR A 158 4.84 11.63 -0.44
N GLU A 159 4.17 12.33 -1.36
CA GLU A 159 3.50 13.62 -1.08
C GLU A 159 2.38 13.49 -0.03
N ARG A 160 1.67 12.36 -0.01
CA ARG A 160 0.55 12.14 0.92
C ARG A 160 0.96 11.45 2.23
N THR A 161 2.22 11.04 2.41
CA THR A 161 2.65 10.22 3.56
C THR A 161 2.23 10.84 4.90
N GLU A 162 2.57 12.11 5.15
CA GLU A 162 2.22 12.83 6.40
C GLU A 162 0.70 12.84 6.66
N LYS A 163 -0.09 13.11 5.61
CA LYS A 163 -1.54 13.09 5.70
C LYS A 163 -2.05 11.70 6.05
N VAL A 164 -1.54 10.64 5.43
CA VAL A 164 -2.04 9.28 5.66
C VAL A 164 -1.71 8.80 7.09
N MET A 165 -0.53 9.13 7.60
CA MET A 165 -0.11 8.71 8.94
C MET A 165 -0.93 9.33 10.07
N THR A 166 -1.47 10.53 9.89
CA THR A 166 -2.29 11.21 10.92
C THR A 166 -3.71 10.64 11.08
N HIS A 167 -4.18 9.77 10.18
CA HIS A 167 -5.59 9.34 10.13
C HIS A 167 -5.89 8.01 10.84
N GLY A 168 -5.11 7.63 11.86
CA GLY A 168 -5.40 6.44 12.68
C GLY A 168 -5.28 5.13 11.91
N SER A 169 -4.47 5.10 10.85
CA SER A 169 -4.08 3.87 10.17
C SER A 169 -2.91 3.25 10.94
N ASN A 170 -2.88 1.91 11.06
CA ASN A 170 -1.79 1.19 11.71
C ASN A 170 -0.55 1.17 10.78
N LEU A 171 0.03 2.35 10.56
CA LEU A 171 1.23 2.55 9.76
C LEU A 171 2.40 2.87 10.67
N ILE A 172 3.56 2.33 10.33
CA ILE A 172 4.81 2.63 11.02
C ILE A 172 5.87 3.06 10.02
N LEU A 173 6.78 3.90 10.51
CA LEU A 173 8.04 4.22 9.90
C LEU A 173 9.11 3.34 10.56
N LEU A 174 9.79 2.53 9.77
CA LEU A 174 11.00 1.82 10.20
C LEU A 174 12.20 2.66 9.81
N ASN A 175 12.77 3.34 10.79
CA ASN A 175 13.82 4.33 10.62
C ASN A 175 15.19 3.74 10.91
N ALA A 176 16.20 4.20 10.19
CA ALA A 176 17.60 3.96 10.48
C ALA A 176 18.32 5.31 10.65
N TRP A 177 18.87 5.54 11.83
CA TRP A 177 19.57 6.76 12.21
C TRP A 177 21.07 6.51 12.29
N ASP A 178 21.87 7.42 11.74
CA ASP A 178 23.32 7.39 11.92
C ASP A 178 23.74 7.84 13.34
N GLU A 179 25.02 7.65 13.67
CA GLU A 179 25.60 8.03 14.97
C GLU A 179 25.49 9.53 15.28
N LYS A 180 25.26 10.37 14.26
CA LYS A 180 25.11 11.83 14.38
C LYS A 180 23.65 12.25 14.52
N GLY A 181 22.71 11.30 14.54
CA GLY A 181 21.28 11.56 14.64
C GLY A 181 20.63 12.00 13.33
N ASN A 182 21.25 11.73 12.18
CA ASN A 182 20.63 11.96 10.87
C ASN A 182 19.85 10.72 10.42
N LEU A 183 18.69 10.93 9.80
CA LEU A 183 17.89 9.85 9.23
C LEU A 183 18.54 9.35 7.94
N ALA A 184 19.21 8.20 8.02
CA ALA A 184 19.93 7.59 6.90
C ALA A 184 18.98 6.82 5.97
N ALA A 185 17.95 6.18 6.50
CA ALA A 185 16.90 5.54 5.72
C ALA A 185 15.59 5.46 6.50
N SER A 186 14.48 5.34 5.78
CA SER A 186 13.17 5.10 6.37
C SER A 186 12.30 4.29 5.40
N LEU A 187 11.52 3.36 5.95
CA LEU A 187 10.50 2.59 5.24
C LEU A 187 9.14 2.90 5.85
N LEU A 188 8.09 3.06 5.02
CA LEU A 188 6.71 3.11 5.47
C LEU A 188 6.07 1.72 5.30
N LEU A 189 5.60 1.17 6.41
CA LEU A 189 4.97 -0.14 6.49
C LEU A 189 3.50 -0.01 6.90
N ASP A 190 2.65 -0.86 6.32
CA ASP A 190 1.24 -0.99 6.66
C ASP A 190 0.97 -2.29 7.41
N LEU A 191 0.56 -2.15 8.67
CA LEU A 191 0.26 -3.23 9.62
C LEU A 191 -1.25 -3.40 9.83
N ASN A 192 -2.10 -2.75 9.03
CA ASN A 192 -3.56 -2.92 9.16
C ASN A 192 -4.02 -4.34 8.77
N PRO A 193 -3.53 -4.98 7.68
CA PRO A 193 -3.94 -6.35 7.36
C PRO A 193 -3.48 -7.36 8.43
N HIS A 194 -4.35 -8.27 8.86
CA HIS A 194 -4.01 -9.18 9.97
C HIS A 194 -3.05 -10.30 9.59
N LYS A 195 -2.98 -10.66 8.30
CA LYS A 195 -2.23 -11.83 7.82
C LYS A 195 -0.83 -11.50 7.30
N PHE A 196 -0.55 -10.23 7.05
CA PHE A 196 0.70 -9.76 6.46
C PHE A 196 0.93 -8.28 6.77
N LEU A 197 2.18 -7.85 6.74
CA LEU A 197 2.52 -6.43 6.63
C LEU A 197 2.77 -6.08 5.16
N SER A 198 2.48 -4.85 4.76
CA SER A 198 2.80 -4.35 3.41
C SER A 198 3.92 -3.33 3.46
N TYR A 199 4.93 -3.52 2.63
CA TYR A 199 5.90 -2.46 2.31
C TYR A 199 5.26 -1.48 1.31
N ILE A 200 5.08 -0.21 1.70
CA ILE A 200 4.41 0.80 0.87
C ILE A 200 5.44 1.61 0.07
N LEU A 201 6.42 2.16 0.77
CA LEU A 201 7.45 3.03 0.20
C LEU A 201 8.67 3.06 1.11
N GLY A 202 9.78 3.55 0.59
CA GLY A 202 10.99 3.71 1.36
C GLY A 202 11.97 4.65 0.66
N ALA A 203 12.85 5.24 1.43
CA ALA A 203 13.97 5.98 0.89
C ALA A 203 15.21 5.84 1.76
N HIS A 204 16.34 6.12 1.14
CA HIS A 204 17.63 6.21 1.80
C HIS A 204 18.30 7.51 1.38
N SER A 205 19.07 8.10 2.29
CA SER A 205 19.84 9.30 2.03
C SER A 205 21.08 8.95 1.22
N ARG A 206 21.46 9.86 0.32
CA ARG A 206 22.80 9.92 -0.28
C ARG A 206 23.69 10.97 0.39
N VAL A 207 23.08 11.91 1.12
CA VAL A 207 23.81 12.93 1.90
C VAL A 207 24.39 12.30 3.17
N HIS A 208 23.58 11.52 3.88
CA HIS A 208 23.95 10.77 5.08
C HIS A 208 24.07 9.28 4.75
N TYR A 209 24.85 8.98 3.71
CA TYR A 209 25.02 7.61 3.23
C TYR A 209 25.75 6.76 4.28
N THR A 210 25.18 5.60 4.58
CA THR A 210 25.80 4.54 5.39
C THR A 210 25.93 3.27 4.55
N PRO A 211 27.08 2.56 4.60
CA PRO A 211 27.37 1.40 3.75
C PRO A 211 26.61 0.13 4.10
#